data_AF-A0A8X6VXV4-F1
#
_entry.id   AF-A0A8X6VXV4-F1
#
_cell.length_a   1.000
_cell.length_b   1.000
_cell.length_c   1.000
_cell.angle_alpha   90.00
_cell.angle_beta   90.00
_cell.angle_gamma   90.00
#
_symmetry.space_group_name_H-M   'P 1'
#
loop_
_entity.id
_entity.type
_entity.pdbx_description
1 polymer ?
#
loop_
_entity_poly.entity_id
_entity_poly.type
_entity_poly.pdbx_seq_one_letter_code
_entity_poly.pdbx_strand_id
1 'polypeptide(L)'
;MLNAPDKALLVKLFYMNEESATIALRKFRVQKNVKGGKGPLTPAGLLKLVKRFEETGKLEDRARAGRPCLKEARAPCIAVEMEAIASEAASGTISAPEAARRLGLPPSSVRNILRRILHLYPYKLQSCHELLPADTAQREAFAKWAFSKMEQDPTWVFNILWTDEAHFSLHGDVKSRIWATSNPREYTQKPLHSPKVTAWCGFTGSFILGPFSLKRSAQ
;
A
#
# COMPACT_ATOMS: atom_id res chain seq x y z
N MET A 1 -17.18 -29.22 7.61
CA MET A 1 -16.83 -29.18 9.04
C MET A 1 -18.13 -29.23 9.85
N LEU A 2 -18.18 -29.95 10.97
CA LEU A 2 -19.36 -30.03 11.83
C LEU A 2 -19.63 -28.65 12.48
N ASN A 3 -20.87 -28.19 12.43
CA ASN A 3 -21.29 -26.97 13.11
C ASN A 3 -21.44 -27.22 14.63
N ALA A 4 -21.56 -26.15 15.43
CA ALA A 4 -21.74 -26.25 16.89
C ALA A 4 -22.95 -27.13 17.32
N PRO A 5 -24.16 -26.99 16.73
CA PRO A 5 -25.30 -27.81 17.13
C PRO A 5 -25.12 -29.30 16.79
N ASP A 6 -24.45 -29.63 15.69
CA ASP A 6 -24.15 -31.02 15.33
C ASP A 6 -23.11 -31.64 16.28
N LYS A 7 -22.12 -30.86 16.71
CA LYS A 7 -21.16 -31.28 17.77
C LYS A 7 -21.90 -31.54 19.10
N ALA A 8 -22.84 -30.69 19.47
CA ALA A 8 -23.64 -30.86 20.69
C ALA A 8 -24.52 -32.12 20.64
N LEU A 9 -25.17 -32.36 19.50
CA LEU A 9 -25.97 -33.56 19.29
C LEU A 9 -25.12 -34.84 19.37
N LEU A 10 -23.90 -34.82 18.82
CA LEU A 10 -22.96 -35.94 18.91
C LEU A 10 -22.55 -36.26 20.35
N VAL A 11 -22.24 -35.22 21.15
CA VAL A 11 -21.89 -35.39 22.57
C VAL A 11 -23.10 -35.88 23.37
N LYS A 12 -24.30 -35.36 23.11
CA LYS A 12 -25.55 -35.85 23.72
C LYS A 12 -25.78 -37.33 23.41
N LEU A 13 -25.66 -37.72 22.13
CA LEU A 13 -25.81 -39.12 21.71
C LEU A 13 -24.72 -40.02 22.29
N PHE A 14 -23.52 -39.51 22.56
CA PHE A 14 -22.47 -40.28 23.21
C PHE A 14 -22.87 -40.70 24.63
N TYR A 15 -23.28 -39.77 25.49
CA TYR A 15 -23.69 -40.08 26.86
C TYR A 15 -24.99 -40.88 26.94
N MET A 16 -25.94 -40.66 26.02
CA MET A 16 -27.20 -41.43 25.97
C MET A 16 -27.02 -42.90 25.53
N ASN A 17 -25.83 -43.31 25.11
CA ASN A 17 -25.55 -44.64 24.59
C ASN A 17 -24.35 -45.28 25.28
N GLU A 18 -24.28 -45.14 26.61
CA GLU A 18 -23.25 -45.79 27.45
C GLU A 18 -21.83 -45.49 26.96
N GLU A 19 -21.58 -44.25 26.55
CA GLU A 19 -20.27 -43.78 26.09
C GLU A 19 -19.74 -44.54 24.86
N SER A 20 -20.64 -45.15 24.08
CA SER A 20 -20.27 -45.84 22.85
C SER A 20 -20.19 -44.89 21.66
N ALA A 21 -18.95 -44.52 21.29
CA ALA A 21 -18.69 -43.65 20.14
C ALA A 21 -19.26 -44.20 18.82
N THR A 22 -19.23 -45.53 18.64
CA THR A 22 -19.73 -46.19 17.42
C THR A 22 -21.25 -46.11 17.33
N ILE A 23 -21.96 -46.35 18.44
CA ILE A 23 -23.42 -46.27 18.49
C ILE A 23 -23.89 -44.82 18.32
N ALA A 24 -23.23 -43.88 18.98
CA ALA A 24 -23.52 -42.46 18.86
C ALA A 24 -23.38 -41.95 17.42
N LEU A 25 -22.28 -42.30 16.74
CA LEU A 25 -22.07 -41.95 15.33
C LEU A 25 -23.08 -42.62 14.40
N ARG A 26 -23.48 -43.87 14.67
CA ARG A 26 -24.50 -44.57 13.90
C ARG A 26 -25.87 -43.88 14.05
N LYS A 27 -26.29 -43.56 15.28
CA LYS A 27 -27.55 -42.84 15.55
C LYS A 27 -27.55 -41.44 14.95
N PHE A 28 -26.43 -40.73 15.02
CA PHE A 28 -26.27 -39.42 14.39
C PHE A 28 -26.48 -39.48 12.87
N ARG A 29 -25.88 -40.48 12.20
CA ARG A 29 -26.05 -40.66 10.75
C ARG A 29 -27.50 -40.92 10.35
N VAL A 30 -28.22 -41.72 11.14
CA VAL A 30 -29.65 -41.99 10.93
C VAL A 30 -30.46 -40.71 11.12
N GLN A 31 -30.24 -39.99 12.23
CA GLN A 31 -31.00 -38.78 12.56
C GLN A 31 -30.74 -37.62 11.57
N LYS A 32 -29.54 -37.52 10.99
CA LYS A 32 -29.16 -36.48 10.03
C LYS A 32 -29.26 -36.93 8.57
N ASN A 33 -29.77 -38.13 8.31
CA ASN A 33 -29.91 -38.72 6.98
C ASN A 33 -28.62 -38.62 6.12
N VAL A 34 -27.46 -38.86 6.72
CA VAL A 34 -26.16 -38.74 6.06
C VAL A 34 -25.92 -40.00 5.20
N LYS A 35 -26.09 -39.87 3.88
CA LYS A 35 -25.87 -40.95 2.92
C LYS A 35 -24.41 -40.93 2.41
N GLY A 36 -23.65 -41.99 2.68
CA GLY A 36 -22.28 -42.17 2.16
C GLY A 36 -21.30 -42.81 3.15
N GLY A 37 -20.34 -43.59 2.64
CA GLY A 37 -19.41 -44.43 3.43
C GLY A 37 -18.40 -43.69 4.33
N LYS A 38 -18.37 -42.36 4.33
CA LYS A 38 -17.52 -41.55 5.23
C LYS A 38 -18.41 -40.68 6.12
N GLY A 39 -18.57 -41.08 7.37
CA GLY A 39 -19.26 -40.28 8.38
C GLY A 39 -18.53 -38.98 8.71
N PRO A 40 -19.19 -38.01 9.35
CA PRO A 40 -18.63 -36.68 9.62
C PRO A 40 -17.43 -36.69 10.59
N LEU A 41 -17.29 -37.78 11.36
CA LEU A 41 -16.24 -37.98 12.33
C LEU A 41 -15.93 -39.48 12.44
N THR A 42 -14.67 -39.79 12.75
CA THR A 42 -14.25 -41.14 13.15
C THR A 42 -14.58 -41.36 14.64
N PRO A 43 -14.68 -42.61 15.13
CA PRO A 43 -14.86 -42.89 16.56
C PRO A 43 -13.80 -42.19 17.43
N ALA A 44 -12.53 -42.23 17.01
CA ALA A 44 -11.44 -41.51 17.67
C ALA A 44 -11.62 -39.98 17.63
N GLY A 45 -12.19 -39.45 16.54
CA GLY A 45 -12.52 -38.02 16.45
C GLY A 45 -13.64 -37.61 17.42
N LEU A 46 -14.64 -38.48 17.64
CA LEU A 46 -15.69 -38.24 18.63
C LEU A 46 -15.14 -38.27 20.05
N LEU A 47 -14.29 -39.24 20.39
CA LEU A 47 -13.64 -39.30 21.70
C LEU A 47 -12.79 -38.04 21.97
N LYS A 48 -12.06 -37.54 20.96
CA LYS A 48 -11.32 -36.27 21.08
C LYS A 48 -12.23 -35.06 21.26
N LEU A 49 -13.43 -35.07 20.68
CA LEU A 49 -14.43 -34.02 20.85
C LEU A 49 -15.01 -34.05 22.28
N VAL A 50 -15.40 -35.23 22.77
CA VAL A 50 -15.93 -35.43 24.12
C VAL A 50 -14.88 -35.06 25.17
N LYS A 51 -13.65 -35.58 25.04
CA LYS A 51 -12.54 -35.24 25.93
C LYS A 51 -12.30 -33.72 26.00
N ARG A 52 -12.32 -33.02 24.86
CA ARG A 52 -12.20 -31.56 24.84
C ARG A 52 -13.36 -30.87 25.55
N PHE A 53 -14.58 -31.40 25.36
CA PHE A 53 -15.78 -30.86 25.98
C PHE A 53 -15.73 -31.04 27.51
N GLU A 54 -15.30 -32.20 28.01
CA GLU A 54 -15.10 -32.45 29.45
C GLU A 54 -14.02 -31.57 30.06
N GLU A 55 -12.91 -31.35 29.34
CA GLU A 55 -11.81 -30.51 29.81
C GLU A 55 -12.15 -29.00 29.85
N THR A 56 -12.96 -28.50 28.91
CA THR A 56 -13.10 -27.05 28.66
C THR A 56 -14.53 -26.52 28.74
N GLY A 57 -15.54 -27.41 28.79
CA GLY A 57 -16.96 -27.07 28.68
C GLY A 57 -17.38 -26.51 27.31
N LYS A 58 -16.48 -26.45 26.32
CA LYS A 58 -16.71 -25.80 25.02
C LYS A 58 -16.62 -26.79 23.87
N LEU A 59 -17.54 -26.64 22.91
CA LEU A 59 -17.57 -27.42 21.66
C LEU A 59 -16.87 -26.73 20.48
N GLU A 60 -16.39 -25.50 20.70
CA GLU A 60 -15.68 -24.71 19.70
C GLU A 60 -14.29 -25.27 19.42
N ASP A 61 -13.78 -24.95 18.23
CA ASP A 61 -12.41 -25.30 17.90
C ASP A 61 -11.43 -24.39 18.65
N ARG A 62 -10.36 -24.98 19.21
CA ARG A 62 -9.33 -24.21 19.90
C ARG A 62 -8.75 -23.19 18.91
N ALA A 63 -8.54 -21.96 19.38
CA ALA A 63 -7.81 -20.95 18.63
C ALA A 63 -6.45 -21.54 18.22
N ARG A 64 -6.19 -21.61 16.93
CA ARG A 64 -4.90 -22.07 16.43
C ARG A 64 -3.95 -20.88 16.51
N ALA A 65 -2.89 -21.00 17.29
CA ALA A 65 -1.76 -20.10 17.14
C ALA A 65 -1.20 -20.31 15.73
N GLY A 66 -1.41 -19.34 14.84
CA GLY A 66 -0.81 -19.35 13.51
C GLY A 66 0.71 -19.28 13.63
N ARG A 67 1.42 -19.56 12.52
CA ARG A 67 2.85 -19.30 12.45
C ARG A 67 3.10 -17.82 12.80
N PRO A 68 3.95 -17.49 13.78
CA PRO A 68 4.30 -16.11 14.10
C PRO A 68 4.73 -15.39 12.83
N CYS A 69 4.13 -14.24 12.56
CA CYS A 69 4.43 -13.52 11.34
C CYS A 69 5.83 -12.92 11.48
N LEU A 70 6.82 -13.43 10.73
CA LEU A 70 8.19 -12.90 10.64
C LEU A 70 8.27 -11.38 10.40
N LYS A 71 7.14 -10.76 10.06
CA LYS A 71 6.96 -9.34 9.79
C LYS A 71 6.93 -8.49 11.08
N GLU A 72 6.39 -9.00 12.17
CA GLU A 72 6.29 -8.26 13.46
C GLU A 72 7.65 -8.11 14.13
N ALA A 73 8.42 -9.20 14.21
CA ALA A 73 9.77 -9.17 14.78
C ALA A 73 10.75 -8.25 14.02
N ARG A 74 10.52 -8.03 12.72
CA ARG A 74 11.36 -7.17 11.86
C ARG A 74 10.93 -5.71 11.83
N ALA A 75 9.77 -5.37 12.39
CA ALA A 75 9.24 -4.01 12.36
C ALA A 75 10.15 -2.99 13.07
N PRO A 76 10.73 -3.28 14.26
CA PRO A 76 11.65 -2.35 14.91
C PRO A 76 12.90 -2.06 14.07
N CYS A 77 13.51 -3.10 13.48
CA CYS A 77 14.70 -2.94 12.63
C CYS A 77 14.42 -2.06 11.40
N ILE A 78 13.26 -2.25 10.77
CA ILE A 78 12.86 -1.43 9.61
C ILE A 78 12.57 0.01 10.05
N ALA A 79 11.98 0.23 11.22
CA ALA A 79 11.71 1.57 11.72
C ALA A 79 13.02 2.35 11.96
N VAL A 80 14.00 1.73 12.62
CA VAL A 80 15.33 2.34 12.87
C VAL A 80 16.04 2.66 11.56
N GLU A 81 16.02 1.75 10.59
CA GLU A 81 16.69 1.99 9.30
C GLU A 81 16.01 3.11 8.50
N MET A 82 14.69 3.22 8.58
CA MET A 82 13.94 4.30 7.93
C MET A 82 14.28 5.66 8.57
N GLU A 83 14.47 5.71 9.88
CA GLU A 83 14.92 6.92 10.58
C GLU A 83 16.37 7.28 10.21
N ALA A 84 17.28 6.31 10.16
CA ALA A 84 18.67 6.53 9.72
C ALA A 84 18.74 7.08 8.29
N ILE A 85 17.98 6.50 7.35
CA ILE A 85 17.89 7.01 5.97
C ILE A 85 17.33 8.43 5.93
N ALA A 86 16.36 8.75 6.79
CA ALA A 86 15.80 10.10 6.88
C ALA A 86 16.82 11.12 7.37
N SER A 87 17.66 10.75 8.34
CA SER A 87 18.74 11.62 8.87
C SER A 87 19.88 11.84 7.87
N GLU A 88 20.20 10.84 7.05
CA GLU A 88 21.23 10.96 6.01
C GLU A 88 20.75 11.74 4.77
N ALA A 89 19.44 11.76 4.52
CA ALA A 89 18.88 12.45 3.37
C ALA A 89 18.77 13.96 3.62
N ALA A 90 19.52 14.76 2.87
CA ALA A 90 19.44 16.23 2.90
C ALA A 90 18.02 16.81 2.64
N SER A 91 17.13 16.01 2.03
CA SER A 91 15.74 16.36 1.72
C SER A 91 14.71 15.66 2.62
N GLY A 92 15.12 15.06 3.74
CA GLY A 92 14.24 14.38 4.70
C GLY A 92 13.43 13.21 4.11
N THR A 93 13.91 12.63 3.00
CA THR A 93 13.10 11.65 2.27
C THR A 93 13.44 10.21 2.60
N ILE A 94 12.40 9.45 2.91
CA ILE A 94 12.54 8.08 3.38
C ILE A 94 12.31 7.11 2.23
N SER A 95 13.36 6.49 1.70
CA SER A 95 13.19 5.57 0.57
C SER A 95 13.11 4.11 1.03
N ALA A 96 11.88 3.58 1.04
CA ALA A 96 11.64 2.16 1.32
C ALA A 96 12.44 1.17 0.44
N PRO A 97 12.76 1.47 -0.85
CA PRO A 97 13.67 0.64 -1.63
C PRO A 97 15.11 0.59 -1.07
N GLU A 98 15.62 1.72 -0.56
CA GLU A 98 16.95 1.76 0.05
C GLU A 98 16.97 1.01 1.38
N ALA A 99 15.94 1.16 2.22
CA ALA A 99 15.80 0.36 3.43
C ALA A 99 15.78 -1.14 3.13
N ALA A 100 15.11 -1.55 2.05
CA ALA A 100 15.10 -2.93 1.59
C ALA A 100 16.50 -3.40 1.15
N ARG A 101 17.25 -2.56 0.44
CA ARG A 101 18.62 -2.84 0.00
C ARG A 101 19.58 -2.99 1.19
N ARG A 102 19.55 -2.06 2.15
CA ARG A 102 20.42 -2.05 3.34
C ARG A 102 20.15 -3.25 4.26
N LEU A 103 18.88 -3.60 4.44
CA LEU A 103 18.47 -4.74 5.28
C LEU A 103 18.51 -6.10 4.55
N GLY A 104 18.81 -6.13 3.25
CA GLY A 104 18.77 -7.35 2.44
C GLY A 104 17.38 -7.99 2.38
N LEU A 105 16.32 -7.18 2.46
CA LEU A 105 14.93 -7.64 2.50
C LEU A 105 14.23 -7.45 1.15
N PRO A 106 13.23 -8.28 0.82
CA PRO A 106 12.37 -8.01 -0.33
C PRO A 106 11.66 -6.66 -0.16
N PRO A 107 11.61 -5.79 -1.20
CA PRO A 107 10.92 -4.50 -1.13
C PRO A 107 9.44 -4.61 -0.76
N SER A 108 8.79 -5.72 -1.13
CA SER A 108 7.41 -6.03 -0.77
C SER A 108 7.24 -6.29 0.74
N SER A 109 8.24 -6.87 1.40
CA SER A 109 8.22 -7.10 2.86
C SER A 109 8.33 -5.79 3.61
N VAL A 110 9.28 -4.93 3.25
CA VAL A 110 9.44 -3.58 3.84
C VAL A 110 8.16 -2.77 3.65
N ARG A 111 7.61 -2.71 2.43
CA ARG A 111 6.35 -2.00 2.16
C ARG A 111 5.17 -2.51 2.98
N ASN A 112 5.04 -3.82 3.15
CA ASN A 112 3.97 -4.42 3.94
C ASN A 112 4.10 -4.10 5.43
N ILE A 113 5.32 -4.14 5.96
CA ILE A 113 5.60 -3.82 7.37
C ILE A 113 5.31 -2.34 7.62
N LEU A 114 5.78 -1.45 6.73
CA LEU A 114 5.49 -0.02 6.80
C LEU A 114 3.98 0.25 6.85
N ARG A 115 3.19 -0.34 5.94
CA ARG A 115 1.75 -0.07 5.89
C ARG A 115 0.92 -0.78 6.96
N ARG A 116 1.20 -2.06 7.23
CA ARG A 116 0.30 -2.92 8.03
C ARG A 116 0.66 -2.97 9.51
N ILE A 117 1.92 -2.71 9.87
CA ILE A 117 2.41 -2.81 11.24
C ILE A 117 2.76 -1.43 11.77
N LEU A 118 3.54 -0.66 11.00
CA LEU A 118 3.96 0.70 11.40
C LEU A 118 2.95 1.79 11.03
N HIS A 119 1.92 1.44 10.25
CA HIS A 119 0.86 2.36 9.79
C HIS A 119 1.39 3.63 9.08
N LEU A 120 2.53 3.50 8.40
CA LEU A 120 3.12 4.55 7.57
C LEU A 120 2.64 4.43 6.12
N TYR A 121 2.32 5.58 5.53
CA TYR A 121 1.84 5.68 4.16
C TYR A 121 2.79 6.52 3.30
N PRO A 122 2.95 6.14 2.02
CA PRO A 122 3.83 6.87 1.12
C PRO A 122 3.12 8.12 0.59
N TYR A 123 3.64 9.29 0.94
CA TYR A 123 3.19 10.59 0.44
C TYR A 123 4.18 11.16 -0.57
N LYS A 124 3.64 11.81 -1.60
CA LYS A 124 4.44 12.52 -2.59
C LYS A 124 4.57 13.97 -2.12
N LEU A 125 5.81 14.40 -1.86
CA LEU A 125 6.11 15.80 -1.61
C LEU A 125 5.71 16.63 -2.83
N GLN A 126 4.97 17.71 -2.57
CA GLN A 126 4.66 18.69 -3.61
C GLN A 126 5.81 19.68 -3.69
N SER A 127 6.25 19.96 -4.91
CA SER A 127 7.15 21.07 -5.20
C SER A 127 6.30 22.07 -5.96
N CYS A 128 6.00 23.20 -5.33
CA CYS A 128 5.19 24.27 -5.89
C CYS A 128 6.07 25.53 -5.93
N HIS A 129 5.89 26.35 -6.97
CA HIS A 129 6.40 27.72 -6.92
C HIS A 129 5.61 28.50 -5.87
N GLU A 130 6.30 29.40 -5.18
CA GLU A 130 5.66 30.39 -4.32
C GLU A 130 4.77 31.28 -5.20
N LEU A 131 3.51 31.44 -4.80
CA LEU A 131 2.57 32.35 -5.46
C LEU A 131 2.47 33.61 -4.63
N LEU A 132 2.77 34.75 -5.24
CA LEU A 132 2.56 36.05 -4.63
C LEU A 132 1.06 36.40 -4.71
N PRO A 133 0.51 37.17 -3.75
CA PRO A 133 -0.90 37.55 -3.76
C PRO A 133 -1.36 38.21 -5.07
N ALA A 134 -0.48 38.96 -5.73
CA ALA A 134 -0.76 39.62 -7.01
C ALA A 134 -0.90 38.63 -8.19
N ASP A 135 -0.25 37.47 -8.13
CA ASP A 135 -0.22 36.49 -9.22
C ASP A 135 -1.62 35.93 -9.49
N THR A 136 -2.44 35.80 -8.45
CA THR A 136 -3.81 35.25 -8.59
C THR A 136 -4.64 36.10 -9.54
N ALA A 137 -4.65 37.42 -9.34
CA ALA A 137 -5.40 38.35 -10.18
C ALA A 137 -4.86 38.39 -11.62
N GLN A 138 -3.53 38.38 -11.79
CA GLN A 138 -2.91 38.38 -13.12
C GLN A 138 -3.21 37.09 -13.90
N ARG A 139 -3.14 35.93 -13.23
CA ARG A 139 -3.44 34.64 -13.85
C ARG A 139 -4.92 34.52 -14.23
N GLU A 140 -5.82 35.03 -13.39
CA GLU A 140 -7.25 35.06 -13.70
C GLU A 140 -7.54 35.99 -14.90
N ALA A 141 -6.93 37.18 -14.92
CA ALA A 141 -7.09 38.12 -16.04
C ALA A 141 -6.58 37.52 -17.36
N PHE A 142 -5.41 36.87 -17.34
CA PHE A 142 -4.88 36.16 -18.51
C PHE A 142 -5.82 35.03 -18.96
N ALA A 143 -6.32 34.21 -18.03
CA ALA A 143 -7.23 33.11 -18.35
C ALA A 143 -8.51 33.60 -19.02
N LYS A 144 -9.13 34.68 -18.49
CA LYS A 144 -10.32 35.31 -19.08
C LYS A 144 -10.03 35.88 -20.47
N TRP A 145 -8.89 36.54 -20.64
CA TRP A 145 -8.47 37.08 -21.94
C TRP A 145 -8.25 35.96 -22.97
N ALA A 146 -7.54 34.90 -22.61
CA ALA A 146 -7.29 33.75 -23.49
C ALA A 146 -8.60 33.05 -23.86
N PHE A 147 -9.52 32.92 -22.91
CA PHE A 147 -10.85 32.35 -23.17
C PHE A 147 -11.64 33.18 -24.20
N SER A 148 -11.66 34.51 -24.06
CA SER A 148 -12.31 35.39 -25.03
C SER A 148 -11.68 35.32 -26.42
N LYS A 149 -10.36 35.10 -26.51
CA LYS A 149 -9.68 34.86 -27.79
C LYS A 149 -10.11 33.55 -28.46
N MET A 150 -10.31 32.50 -27.68
CA MET A 150 -10.79 31.21 -28.18
C MET A 150 -12.25 31.27 -28.65
N GLU A 151 -13.10 32.11 -28.04
CA GLU A 151 -14.48 32.34 -28.51
C GLU A 151 -14.52 33.09 -29.85
N GLN A 152 -13.61 34.05 -30.05
CA GLN A 152 -13.53 34.84 -31.29
C GLN A 152 -12.97 34.01 -32.45
N ASP A 153 -11.95 33.19 -32.18
CA ASP A 153 -11.32 32.32 -33.16
C ASP A 153 -10.97 30.96 -32.53
N PRO A 154 -11.74 29.89 -32.82
CA PRO A 154 -11.46 28.56 -32.32
C PRO A 154 -10.09 28.00 -32.76
N THR A 155 -9.52 28.53 -33.85
CA THR A 155 -8.22 28.07 -34.37
C THR A 155 -7.03 28.78 -33.72
N TRP A 156 -7.25 29.89 -33.02
CA TRP A 156 -6.21 30.72 -32.41
C TRP A 156 -5.24 29.91 -31.56
N VAL A 157 -5.76 29.01 -30.72
CA VAL A 157 -4.93 28.22 -29.79
C VAL A 157 -3.94 27.30 -30.51
N PHE A 158 -4.27 26.83 -31.71
CA PHE A 158 -3.41 25.95 -32.50
C PHE A 158 -2.31 26.72 -33.25
N ASN A 159 -2.50 28.02 -33.44
CA ASN A 159 -1.55 28.93 -34.08
C ASN A 159 -0.53 29.53 -33.10
N ILE A 160 -0.63 29.20 -31.81
CA ILE A 160 0.35 29.60 -30.79
C ILE A 160 1.53 28.63 -30.82
N LEU A 161 2.74 29.18 -30.91
CA LEU A 161 3.96 28.46 -30.61
C LEU A 161 4.22 28.52 -29.10
N TRP A 162 3.90 27.43 -28.41
CA TRP A 162 4.25 27.23 -27.01
C TRP A 162 5.72 26.85 -26.91
N THR A 163 6.43 27.43 -25.96
CA THR A 163 7.86 27.13 -25.74
C THR A 163 8.12 26.99 -24.26
N ASP A 164 8.95 26.03 -23.87
CA ASP A 164 9.35 25.87 -22.47
C ASP A 164 10.77 25.32 -22.38
N GLU A 165 11.39 25.54 -21.22
CA GLU A 165 12.67 24.97 -20.84
C GLU A 165 12.50 23.92 -19.74
N ALA A 166 12.93 22.69 -20.02
CA ALA A 166 12.95 21.62 -19.03
C ALA A 166 14.38 21.41 -18.50
N HIS A 167 14.53 21.48 -17.18
CA HIS A 167 15.80 21.17 -16.51
C HIS A 167 15.85 19.71 -16.06
N PHE A 168 16.88 18.99 -16.49
CA PHE A 168 17.19 17.62 -16.07
C PHE A 168 18.39 17.64 -15.11
N SER A 169 18.15 17.36 -13.83
CA SER A 169 19.23 17.21 -12.84
C SER A 169 20.06 15.95 -13.14
N LEU A 170 21.39 16.08 -13.18
CA LEU A 170 22.29 14.93 -13.37
C LEU A 170 22.43 14.06 -12.10
N HIS A 171 22.07 14.60 -10.94
CA HIS A 171 22.11 13.89 -9.66
C HIS A 171 20.91 12.97 -9.41
N GLY A 172 20.01 12.82 -10.39
CA GLY A 172 18.88 11.91 -10.26
C GLY A 172 17.98 12.27 -9.09
N ASP A 173 17.46 13.51 -9.07
CA ASP A 173 16.40 13.94 -8.14
C ASP A 173 15.10 13.15 -8.43
N VAL A 174 15.10 11.87 -8.08
CA VAL A 174 13.92 11.03 -8.16
C VAL A 174 12.95 11.57 -7.11
N LYS A 175 11.71 11.88 -7.53
CA LYS A 175 10.63 12.31 -6.64
C LYS A 175 10.44 11.27 -5.54
N SER A 176 11.10 11.51 -4.44
CA SER A 176 11.21 10.62 -3.31
C SER A 176 9.93 10.77 -2.49
N ARG A 177 9.38 9.63 -2.02
CA ARG A 177 8.14 9.62 -1.23
C ARG A 177 8.52 9.58 0.24
N ILE A 178 7.90 10.41 1.07
CA ILE A 178 8.02 10.31 2.52
C ILE A 178 7.07 9.23 3.00
N TRP A 179 7.49 8.43 3.97
CA TRP A 179 6.63 7.50 4.68
C TRP A 179 6.24 8.10 6.02
N ALA A 180 4.98 8.49 6.19
CA ALA A 180 4.48 9.14 7.39
C ALA A 180 3.10 8.61 7.78
N THR A 181 2.70 8.79 9.04
CA THR A 181 1.37 8.39 9.54
C THR A 181 0.28 9.31 9.00
N SER A 182 0.61 10.58 8.76
CA SER A 182 -0.26 11.60 8.17
C SER A 182 0.49 12.36 7.08
N ASN A 183 -0.24 13.07 6.21
CA ASN A 183 0.40 13.90 5.19
C ASN A 183 1.09 15.10 5.86
N PRO A 184 2.43 15.22 5.79
CA PRO A 184 3.16 16.30 6.44
C PRO A 184 2.88 17.67 5.81
N ARG A 185 2.29 17.74 4.60
CA ARG A 185 2.07 18.99 3.84
C ARG A 185 3.34 19.84 3.71
N GLU A 186 4.48 19.18 3.71
CA GLU A 186 5.78 19.80 3.56
C GLU A 186 6.10 20.04 2.08
N TYR A 187 6.82 21.13 1.86
CA TYR A 187 7.34 21.50 0.55
C TYR A 187 8.86 21.39 0.59
N THR A 188 9.43 20.67 -0.37
CA THR A 188 10.89 20.56 -0.47
C THR A 188 11.42 21.71 -1.32
N GLN A 189 12.34 22.47 -0.75
CA GLN A 189 13.12 23.45 -1.48
C GLN A 189 14.25 22.73 -2.22
N LYS A 190 14.44 23.07 -3.50
CA LYS A 190 15.56 22.57 -4.31
C LYS A 190 16.63 23.66 -4.39
N PRO A 191 17.93 23.30 -4.35
CA PRO A 191 18.99 24.27 -4.58
C PRO A 191 18.83 24.92 -5.97
N LEU A 192 18.97 26.24 -6.03
CA LEU A 192 18.80 27.01 -7.27
C LEU A 192 19.83 26.64 -8.36
N HIS A 193 21.00 26.14 -7.96
CA HIS A 193 22.17 25.93 -8.83
C HIS A 193 22.73 24.50 -8.77
N SER A 194 21.88 23.48 -9.00
CA SER A 194 22.38 22.12 -9.25
C SER A 194 22.89 21.95 -10.69
N PRO A 195 23.89 21.07 -10.93
CA PRO A 195 24.28 20.68 -12.29
C PRO A 195 23.10 20.09 -13.04
N LYS A 196 22.67 20.79 -14.10
CA LYS A 196 21.48 20.46 -14.87
C LYS A 196 21.72 20.63 -16.36
N VAL A 197 21.13 19.75 -17.14
CA VAL A 197 21.00 19.92 -18.59
C VAL A 197 19.66 20.58 -18.85
N THR A 198 19.66 21.69 -19.58
CA THR A 198 18.42 22.34 -20.01
C THR A 198 18.10 21.89 -21.42
N ALA A 199 16.90 21.34 -21.64
CA ALA A 199 16.36 21.18 -22.97
C ALA A 199 15.30 22.26 -23.21
N TRP A 200 15.37 22.91 -24.35
CA TRP A 200 14.32 23.78 -24.85
C TRP A 200 13.46 22.98 -25.83
N CYS A 201 12.14 23.16 -25.80
CA CYS A 201 11.24 22.60 -26.80
C CYS A 201 10.15 23.61 -27.13
N GLY A 202 9.79 23.70 -28.41
CA GLY A 202 8.62 24.42 -28.88
C GLY A 202 7.56 23.45 -29.40
N PHE A 203 6.29 23.78 -29.30
CA PHE A 203 5.24 23.04 -30.00
C PHE A 203 4.07 23.96 -30.38
N THR A 204 3.41 23.61 -31.47
CA THR A 204 2.15 24.21 -31.91
C THR A 204 1.05 23.15 -31.86
N GLY A 205 -0.16 23.49 -32.30
CA GLY A 205 -1.23 22.51 -32.48
C GLY A 205 -0.91 21.40 -33.51
N SER A 206 0.09 21.62 -34.39
CA SER A 206 0.33 20.77 -35.56
C SER A 206 1.70 20.08 -35.57
N PHE A 207 2.73 20.63 -34.89
CA PHE A 207 4.05 20.02 -34.87
C PHE A 207 4.86 20.37 -33.61
N ILE A 208 5.91 19.60 -33.39
CA ILE A 208 6.88 19.80 -32.31
C ILE A 208 8.18 20.33 -32.93
N LEU A 209 8.65 21.48 -32.42
CA LEU A 209 10.01 21.98 -32.63
C LEU A 209 10.87 21.38 -31.54
N GLY A 210 11.66 20.39 -31.95
CA GLY A 210 12.27 19.38 -31.10
C GLY A 210 13.14 19.89 -29.94
N PRO A 211 13.58 18.95 -29.09
CA PRO A 211 14.36 19.27 -27.90
C PRO A 211 15.78 19.72 -28.28
N PHE A 212 16.08 20.99 -28.08
CA PHE A 212 17.44 21.52 -28.22
C PHE A 212 18.12 21.55 -26.85
N SER A 213 19.27 20.88 -26.73
CA SER A 213 20.07 20.94 -25.51
C SER A 213 20.82 22.27 -25.45
N LEU A 214 20.49 23.09 -24.46
CA LEU A 214 21.17 24.36 -24.20
C LEU A 214 22.42 24.08 -23.35
N LYS A 215 23.60 24.32 -23.92
CA LYS A 215 24.85 24.32 -23.16
C LYS A 215 25.01 25.68 -22.50
N ARG A 216 25.11 25.71 -21.16
CA ARG A 216 25.54 26.92 -20.45
C ARG A 216 27.05 27.09 -20.67
N SER A 217 27.48 28.08 -21.43
CA SER A 217 28.86 28.54 -21.43
C SER A 217 29.16 29.14 -20.06
N ALA A 218 30.14 28.59 -19.35
CA ALA A 218 30.62 29.19 -18.11
C ALA A 218 31.20 30.59 -18.43
N GLN A 219 30.62 31.62 -17.83
CA GLN A 219 31.31 32.90 -17.59
C GLN A 219 31.81 32.88 -16.15
#